data_AF-A0A933N3L3-F1
#
_entry.id   AF-A0A933N3L3-F1
#
_cell.length_a   1.000
_cell.length_b   1.000
_cell.length_c   1.000
_cell.angle_alpha   90.00
_cell.angle_beta   90.00
_cell.angle_gamma   90.00
#
_symmetry.space_group_name_H-M   'P 1'
#
loop_
_entity.id
_entity.type
_entity.pdbx_description
1 polymer ?
#
loop_
_entity_poly.entity_id
_entity_poly.type
_entity_poly.pdbx_seq_one_letter_code
_entity_poly.pdbx_strand_id
1 'polypeptide(L)'
;MKKTAALFAALLCAGPSLYADFNLNFITAGDIKNALQSAPSPQPSPFSLQPSADWTIMVFMNGKSNIEPFALNDMNRFETVGSNEKVNIVVELGRSKGLDNDTQADGDWEGVRRYLVVKDADKDRITSPVLMDLGKADMGDYREAASFVKWARANYPAGRYMLIIWDHGWGWLDPKKPGENHVDDPKPSSKSISHDFVTGNYIKTTELKAIFEEAGKVDLYASMACFMQMAEVAYELKDGADVIVGSEEIIQLPSFNFEDFFALMLKDPRATAEKAGLYLVDTFKEMYSRPEYADMLEKSKYGVQLSAIRPARLPAFAKLVKDWAGAAMEVNDTAAYKKAKEGVLRFEVGDETTDPDKQLSFYADLYHFITLANAGLNPALPDADKFRAAGEELQKLIAEELVIKNVYQGKDRTGKEYSNTHGIAIDIPGKPGTLLEYNDTYGELAFEKASNWQKFMKYLEKI
;
A
#
# COMPACT_ATOMS: atom_id res chain seq x y z
N MET A 1 -26.33 -8.85 -71.70
CA MET A 1 -25.67 -10.11 -71.30
C MET A 1 -25.83 -10.28 -69.79
N LYS A 2 -26.20 -11.51 -69.38
CA LYS A 2 -26.18 -12.16 -68.05
C LYS A 2 -25.46 -11.41 -66.91
N LYS A 3 -25.83 -11.48 -65.62
CA LYS A 3 -26.99 -11.93 -64.81
C LYS A 3 -26.49 -11.82 -63.35
N THR A 4 -27.32 -11.31 -62.42
CA THR A 4 -27.43 -11.64 -60.95
C THR A 4 -26.19 -11.52 -60.05
N ALA A 5 -26.21 -11.24 -58.74
CA ALA A 5 -27.09 -10.84 -57.63
C ALA A 5 -26.09 -10.61 -56.44
N ALA A 6 -26.34 -10.01 -55.27
CA ALA A 6 -27.55 -9.79 -54.48
C ALA A 6 -27.32 -8.67 -53.43
N LEU A 7 -28.42 -7.96 -53.16
CA LEU A 7 -28.96 -7.34 -51.94
C LEU A 7 -28.01 -6.74 -50.87
N PHE A 8 -28.04 -5.41 -50.63
CA PHE A 8 -29.03 -4.56 -49.88
C PHE A 8 -28.74 -4.54 -48.36
N ALA A 9 -28.26 -3.42 -47.80
CA ALA A 9 -29.00 -2.23 -47.30
C ALA A 9 -29.35 -2.40 -45.79
N ALA A 10 -29.42 -1.38 -44.94
CA ALA A 10 -29.80 0.01 -45.18
C ALA A 10 -29.20 1.00 -44.17
N LEU A 11 -29.21 2.24 -44.61
CA LEU A 11 -28.78 3.48 -43.98
C LEU A 11 -29.89 4.12 -43.10
N LEU A 12 -29.45 5.04 -42.25
CA LEU A 12 -30.02 6.36 -41.94
C LEU A 12 -31.24 6.53 -41.01
N CYS A 13 -30.94 7.27 -39.93
CA CYS A 13 -31.57 8.51 -39.46
C CYS A 13 -33.09 8.60 -39.26
N ALA A 14 -33.47 8.92 -38.03
CA ALA A 14 -34.48 9.94 -37.75
C ALA A 14 -34.07 10.74 -36.50
N GLY A 15 -34.13 12.07 -36.63
CA GLY A 15 -33.84 13.05 -35.59
C GLY A 15 -35.01 13.31 -34.64
N PRO A 16 -34.94 14.41 -33.86
CA PRO A 16 -35.51 14.52 -32.53
C PRO A 16 -36.95 15.03 -32.54
N SER A 17 -37.85 14.38 -31.80
CA SER A 17 -39.13 14.93 -31.34
C SER A 17 -39.73 13.99 -30.30
N LEU A 18 -40.37 14.59 -29.28
CA LEU A 18 -41.13 13.98 -28.16
C LEU A 18 -40.39 13.97 -26.82
N TYR A 19 -40.29 15.15 -26.21
CA TYR A 19 -40.63 15.24 -24.78
C TYR A 19 -42.11 14.88 -24.66
N ALA A 20 -42.39 13.65 -24.23
CA ALA A 20 -43.68 13.24 -23.72
C ALA A 20 -43.56 13.13 -22.20
N ASP A 21 -44.50 13.73 -21.49
CA ASP A 21 -44.60 13.71 -20.03
C ASP A 21 -44.45 12.29 -19.47
N PHE A 22 -43.37 12.06 -18.71
CA PHE A 22 -43.12 10.80 -18.04
C PHE A 22 -44.00 10.72 -16.79
N ASN A 23 -45.17 10.09 -16.90
CA ASN A 23 -46.14 9.94 -15.82
C ASN A 23 -46.14 8.49 -15.29
N LEU A 24 -45.56 8.27 -14.11
CA LEU A 24 -45.44 6.96 -13.45
C LEU A 24 -46.77 6.38 -12.95
N ASN A 25 -47.87 7.12 -13.03
CA ASN A 25 -49.16 6.70 -12.48
C ASN A 25 -49.90 5.61 -13.29
N PHE A 26 -49.32 5.14 -14.40
CA PHE A 26 -49.94 4.12 -15.27
C PHE A 26 -49.07 2.87 -15.51
N ILE A 27 -47.93 2.73 -14.82
CA ILE A 27 -47.15 1.48 -14.89
C ILE A 27 -47.72 0.48 -13.90
N THR A 28 -48.33 -0.59 -14.40
CA THR A 28 -48.79 -1.69 -13.55
C THR A 28 -47.68 -2.71 -13.32
N ALA A 29 -47.79 -3.51 -12.26
CA ALA A 29 -46.88 -4.64 -12.04
C ALA A 29 -46.88 -5.66 -13.19
N GLY A 30 -47.94 -5.69 -14.00
CA GLY A 30 -48.03 -6.52 -15.21
C GLY A 30 -47.14 -6.01 -16.36
N ASP A 31 -47.00 -4.70 -16.50
CA ASP A 31 -46.20 -4.08 -17.56
C ASP A 31 -44.69 -4.29 -17.34
N ILE A 32 -44.27 -4.24 -16.07
CA ILE A 32 -42.89 -4.56 -15.65
C ILE A 32 -42.58 -6.04 -15.93
N LYS A 33 -43.55 -6.93 -15.67
CA LYS A 33 -43.38 -8.38 -15.84
C LYS A 33 -43.28 -8.77 -17.32
N ASN A 34 -44.02 -8.10 -18.20
CA ASN A 34 -43.94 -8.32 -19.65
C ASN A 34 -42.61 -7.78 -20.22
N ALA A 35 -42.12 -6.63 -19.76
CA ALA A 35 -40.81 -6.09 -20.17
C ALA A 35 -39.63 -7.00 -19.74
N LEU A 36 -39.73 -7.64 -18.57
CA LEU A 36 -38.75 -8.61 -18.08
C LEU A 36 -38.79 -9.96 -18.83
N GLN A 37 -39.93 -10.31 -19.43
CA GLN A 37 -40.09 -11.56 -20.20
C GLN A 37 -39.68 -11.42 -21.67
N SER A 38 -39.66 -10.20 -22.22
CA SER A 38 -39.20 -9.90 -23.57
C SER A 38 -37.74 -9.46 -23.66
N ALA A 39 -37.03 -9.33 -22.53
CA ALA A 39 -35.60 -9.07 -22.53
C ALA A 39 -34.85 -10.32 -23.04
N PRO A 40 -34.00 -10.21 -24.08
CA PRO A 40 -33.21 -11.34 -24.52
C PRO A 40 -32.36 -11.85 -23.35
N SER A 41 -32.40 -13.16 -23.10
CA SER A 41 -31.52 -13.80 -22.12
C SER A 41 -30.07 -13.46 -22.46
N PRO A 42 -29.21 -13.10 -21.49
CA PRO A 42 -27.80 -12.88 -21.77
C PRO A 42 -27.22 -14.16 -22.34
N GLN A 43 -26.90 -14.15 -23.64
CA GLN A 43 -26.16 -15.24 -24.23
C GLN A 43 -24.75 -15.23 -23.61
N PRO A 44 -24.24 -16.38 -23.14
CA PRO A 44 -22.84 -16.44 -22.77
C PRO A 44 -22.01 -16.12 -24.02
N SER A 45 -21.21 -15.05 -23.95
CA SER A 45 -20.24 -14.72 -24.98
C SER A 45 -19.35 -15.94 -25.25
N PRO A 46 -19.12 -16.35 -26.52
CA PRO A 46 -18.30 -17.51 -26.84
C PRO A 46 -16.79 -17.25 -26.69
N PHE A 47 -16.39 -16.09 -26.17
CA PHE A 47 -15.01 -15.81 -25.81
C PHE A 47 -14.81 -16.15 -24.34
N SER A 48 -14.28 -17.34 -24.07
CA SER A 48 -13.46 -17.51 -22.88
C SER A 48 -12.35 -16.45 -22.96
N LEU A 49 -12.37 -15.43 -22.11
CA LEU A 49 -11.24 -14.54 -21.89
C LEU A 49 -10.12 -15.39 -21.26
N GLN A 50 -9.41 -16.14 -22.08
CA GLN A 50 -8.10 -16.63 -21.67
C GLN A 50 -7.24 -15.40 -21.38
N PRO A 51 -6.57 -15.32 -20.24
CA PRO A 51 -5.65 -14.21 -19.98
C PRO A 51 -4.62 -14.16 -21.10
N SER A 52 -4.62 -13.07 -21.88
CA SER A 52 -3.64 -12.87 -22.94
C SER A 52 -2.29 -12.42 -22.38
N ALA A 53 -2.32 -11.75 -21.22
CA ALA A 53 -1.17 -11.25 -20.50
C ALA A 53 -0.74 -12.18 -19.37
N ASP A 54 0.55 -12.19 -19.05
CA ASP A 54 1.10 -12.86 -17.88
C ASP A 54 0.84 -12.02 -16.61
N TRP A 55 0.96 -10.69 -16.69
CA TRP A 55 0.71 -9.77 -15.57
C TRP A 55 -0.25 -8.64 -15.92
N THR A 56 -1.06 -8.25 -14.93
CA THR A 56 -1.69 -6.93 -14.86
C THR A 56 -1.21 -6.24 -13.59
N ILE A 57 -0.49 -5.13 -13.77
CA ILE A 57 0.01 -4.25 -12.71
C ILE A 57 -0.99 -3.10 -12.57
N MET A 58 -1.61 -3.00 -11.40
CA MET A 58 -2.65 -2.02 -11.06
C MET A 58 -2.05 -0.99 -10.10
N VAL A 59 -2.00 0.28 -10.51
CA VAL A 59 -1.52 1.38 -9.66
C VAL A 59 -2.70 2.25 -9.27
N PHE A 60 -3.11 2.16 -8.01
CA PHE A 60 -4.12 3.01 -7.40
C PHE A 60 -3.40 4.25 -6.84
N MET A 61 -3.42 5.33 -7.62
CA MET A 61 -2.60 6.52 -7.43
C MET A 61 -3.43 7.69 -6.95
N ASN A 62 -3.57 7.83 -5.63
CA ASN A 62 -4.36 8.88 -5.03
C ASN A 62 -3.58 10.20 -4.99
N GLY A 63 -3.58 10.94 -6.09
CA GLY A 63 -3.03 12.30 -6.14
C GLY A 63 -3.99 13.38 -5.64
N LYS A 64 -5.11 13.04 -4.96
CA LYS A 64 -6.06 14.01 -4.39
C LYS A 64 -5.57 14.49 -3.01
N SER A 65 -4.31 14.84 -2.94
CA SER A 65 -3.56 15.21 -1.73
C SER A 65 -2.50 16.24 -2.08
N ASN A 66 -1.69 16.66 -1.10
CA ASN A 66 -0.61 17.63 -1.32
C ASN A 66 0.58 17.08 -2.14
N ILE A 67 0.49 15.85 -2.65
CA ILE A 67 1.51 15.21 -3.48
C ILE A 67 1.07 15.00 -4.94
N GLU A 68 0.02 15.71 -5.36
CA GLU A 68 -0.48 15.74 -6.75
C GLU A 68 0.62 15.89 -7.82
N PRO A 69 1.59 16.81 -7.73
CA PRO A 69 2.61 16.95 -8.78
C PRO A 69 3.49 15.70 -8.93
N PHE A 70 3.69 14.94 -7.86
CA PHE A 70 4.49 13.72 -7.88
C PHE A 70 3.72 12.57 -8.54
N ALA A 71 2.39 12.51 -8.36
CA ALA A 71 1.54 11.56 -9.07
C ALA A 71 1.57 11.79 -10.59
N LEU A 72 1.51 13.05 -11.04
CA LEU A 72 1.64 13.40 -12.47
C LEU A 72 3.02 13.04 -13.01
N ASN A 73 4.09 13.37 -12.26
CA ASN A 73 5.45 13.02 -12.64
C ASN A 73 5.65 11.50 -12.73
N ASP A 74 5.12 10.72 -11.78
CA ASP A 74 5.20 9.26 -11.82
C ASP A 74 4.40 8.67 -12.98
N MET A 75 3.22 9.20 -13.32
CA MET A 75 2.48 8.78 -14.51
C MET A 75 3.32 8.97 -15.79
N ASN A 76 3.98 10.13 -15.96
CA ASN A 76 4.90 10.35 -17.10
C ASN A 76 6.11 9.40 -17.05
N ARG A 77 6.62 9.05 -15.86
CA ARG A 77 7.68 8.03 -15.71
C ARG A 77 7.20 6.66 -16.18
N PHE A 78 5.95 6.29 -15.88
CA PHE A 78 5.36 5.01 -16.33
C PHE A 78 5.27 4.94 -17.86
N GLU A 79 4.92 6.06 -18.50
CA GLU A 79 4.82 6.19 -19.96
C GLU A 79 6.16 6.07 -20.68
N THR A 80 7.30 6.23 -20.00
CA THR A 80 8.61 5.94 -20.62
C THR A 80 8.80 4.45 -20.95
N VAL A 81 8.03 3.57 -20.31
CA VAL A 81 8.07 2.11 -20.49
C VAL A 81 6.79 1.60 -21.15
N GLY A 82 5.62 1.93 -20.59
CA GLY A 82 4.31 1.54 -21.07
C GLY A 82 3.97 0.05 -20.95
N SER A 83 2.73 -0.29 -21.30
CA SER A 83 2.22 -1.67 -21.38
C SER A 83 2.69 -2.40 -22.64
N ASN A 84 2.63 -3.74 -22.64
CA ASN A 84 2.78 -4.57 -23.84
C ASN A 84 1.78 -5.75 -23.86
N GLU A 85 1.91 -6.63 -24.85
CA GLU A 85 1.03 -7.79 -25.03
C GLU A 85 1.06 -8.83 -23.88
N LYS A 86 2.09 -8.80 -23.02
CA LYS A 86 2.28 -9.73 -21.90
C LYS A 86 2.12 -9.10 -20.52
N VAL A 87 2.23 -7.77 -20.43
CA VAL A 87 2.14 -7.02 -19.18
C VAL A 87 1.27 -5.79 -19.41
N ASN A 88 0.11 -5.77 -18.77
CA ASN A 88 -0.74 -4.59 -18.70
C ASN A 88 -0.29 -3.73 -17.51
N ILE A 89 -0.16 -2.42 -17.71
CA ILE A 89 0.01 -1.45 -16.64
C ILE A 89 -1.20 -0.52 -16.70
N VAL A 90 -2.04 -0.58 -15.67
CA VAL A 90 -3.26 0.22 -15.56
C VAL A 90 -3.21 1.09 -14.32
N VAL A 91 -3.69 2.31 -14.44
CA VAL A 91 -3.62 3.32 -13.37
C VAL A 91 -5.02 3.87 -13.13
N GLU A 92 -5.42 3.98 -11.87
CA GLU A 92 -6.49 4.87 -11.45
C GLU A 92 -5.84 6.06 -10.74
N LEU A 93 -5.89 7.22 -11.38
CA LEU A 93 -5.20 8.43 -10.95
C LEU A 93 -6.23 9.48 -10.50
N GLY A 94 -6.09 9.89 -9.25
CA GLY A 94 -6.82 11.01 -8.67
C GLY A 94 -6.04 12.31 -8.77
N ARG A 95 -6.75 13.41 -8.93
CA ARG A 95 -6.20 14.76 -8.97
C ARG A 95 -7.12 15.76 -8.27
N SER A 96 -6.53 16.69 -7.54
CA SER A 96 -7.23 17.73 -6.78
C SER A 96 -7.09 19.11 -7.43
N LYS A 97 -7.75 20.10 -6.83
CA LYS A 97 -7.53 21.53 -7.09
C LYS A 97 -7.60 22.31 -5.79
N GLY A 98 -6.83 23.39 -5.70
CA GLY A 98 -6.82 24.30 -4.56
C GLY A 98 -6.24 23.72 -3.27
N LEU A 99 -5.54 22.59 -3.34
CA LEU A 99 -4.77 22.03 -2.22
C LEU A 99 -3.32 22.55 -2.25
N ASP A 100 -2.56 22.27 -1.19
CA ASP A 100 -1.13 22.57 -1.18
C ASP A 100 -0.42 21.82 -2.32
N ASN A 101 0.51 22.50 -2.99
CA ASN A 101 1.20 22.03 -4.21
C ASN A 101 0.28 21.81 -5.44
N ASP A 102 -0.90 22.41 -5.48
CA ASP A 102 -1.74 22.44 -6.68
C ASP A 102 -0.97 22.98 -7.91
N THR A 103 -1.22 22.38 -9.08
CA THR A 103 -0.48 22.63 -10.32
C THR A 103 -1.40 22.72 -11.52
N GLN A 104 -1.05 23.55 -12.50
CA GLN A 104 -1.79 23.65 -13.77
C GLN A 104 -1.30 22.67 -14.85
N ALA A 105 -0.37 21.76 -14.51
CA ALA A 105 0.14 20.74 -15.42
C ALA A 105 -0.98 19.89 -16.02
N ASP A 106 -0.72 19.25 -17.17
CA ASP A 106 -1.65 18.33 -17.82
C ASP A 106 -3.07 18.87 -18.05
N GLY A 107 -3.20 20.19 -18.27
CA GLY A 107 -4.49 20.82 -18.57
C GLY A 107 -5.40 21.03 -17.35
N ASP A 108 -4.86 20.98 -16.13
CA ASP A 108 -5.56 21.35 -14.90
C ASP A 108 -6.95 20.69 -14.76
N TRP A 109 -7.00 19.37 -14.94
CA TRP A 109 -8.22 18.59 -14.72
C TRP A 109 -8.35 18.20 -13.24
N GLU A 110 -9.58 17.96 -12.78
CA GLU A 110 -9.86 17.47 -11.42
C GLU A 110 -10.65 16.17 -11.46
N GLY A 111 -10.59 15.38 -10.39
CA GLY A 111 -11.36 14.14 -10.24
C GLY A 111 -10.49 12.90 -10.34
N VAL A 112 -11.06 11.80 -10.81
CA VAL A 112 -10.39 10.49 -10.88
C VAL A 112 -10.57 9.90 -12.26
N ARG A 113 -9.48 9.38 -12.85
CA ARG A 113 -9.47 8.80 -14.20
C ARG A 113 -8.74 7.48 -14.23
N ARG A 114 -9.16 6.58 -15.12
CA ARG A 114 -8.47 5.31 -15.40
C ARG A 114 -7.73 5.36 -16.73
N TYR A 115 -6.54 4.77 -16.74
CA TYR A 115 -5.63 4.76 -17.88
C TYR A 115 -5.11 3.34 -18.14
N LEU A 116 -4.84 3.07 -19.42
CA LEU A 116 -3.86 2.05 -19.83
C LEU A 116 -2.58 2.81 -20.13
N VAL A 117 -1.49 2.51 -19.43
CA VAL A 117 -0.22 3.20 -19.67
C VAL A 117 0.31 2.79 -21.04
N VAL A 118 0.44 3.76 -21.94
CA VAL A 118 1.00 3.57 -23.28
C VAL A 118 2.38 4.21 -23.32
N LYS A 119 3.31 3.54 -24.00
CA LYS A 119 4.66 4.06 -24.12
C LYS A 119 4.69 5.32 -24.98
N ASP A 120 5.33 6.36 -24.50
CA ASP A 120 5.68 7.53 -25.27
C ASP A 120 7.08 8.09 -24.90
N ALA A 121 7.40 9.28 -25.40
CA ALA A 121 8.66 9.98 -25.14
C ALA A 121 8.45 11.40 -24.57
N ASP A 122 7.20 11.82 -24.35
CA ASP A 122 6.83 13.10 -23.75
C ASP A 122 6.93 12.95 -22.23
N LYS A 123 7.90 13.62 -21.62
CA LYS A 123 8.13 13.53 -20.16
C LYS A 123 7.33 14.56 -19.37
N ASP A 124 6.64 15.45 -20.07
CA ASP A 124 6.00 16.63 -19.50
C ASP A 124 4.48 16.57 -19.60
N ARG A 125 3.92 15.59 -20.33
CA ARG A 125 2.47 15.43 -20.51
C ARG A 125 2.05 13.97 -20.54
N ILE A 126 0.96 13.68 -19.83
CA ILE A 126 0.31 12.38 -19.83
C ILE A 126 -0.36 12.17 -21.19
N THR A 127 0.12 11.21 -21.98
CA THR A 127 -0.45 10.91 -23.30
C THR A 127 -1.29 9.64 -23.35
N SER A 128 -1.26 8.84 -22.29
CA SER A 128 -2.04 7.61 -22.16
C SER A 128 -3.53 7.89 -22.29
N PRO A 129 -4.27 7.01 -23.00
CA PRO A 129 -5.70 7.21 -23.22
C PRO A 129 -6.46 7.14 -21.90
N VAL A 130 -7.33 8.14 -21.67
CA VAL A 130 -8.35 8.07 -20.61
C VAL A 130 -9.39 7.03 -21.01
N LEU A 131 -9.45 5.94 -20.26
CA LEU A 131 -10.39 4.83 -20.47
C LEU A 131 -11.72 5.08 -19.77
N MET A 132 -11.68 5.78 -18.64
CA MET A 132 -12.85 6.08 -17.82
C MET A 132 -12.58 7.36 -17.03
N ASP A 133 -13.57 8.25 -16.98
CA ASP A 133 -13.60 9.38 -16.07
C ASP A 133 -14.62 9.05 -14.96
N LEU A 134 -14.13 8.96 -13.73
CA LEU A 134 -14.91 8.60 -12.54
C LEU A 134 -15.39 9.84 -11.78
N GLY A 135 -15.08 11.04 -12.26
CA GLY A 135 -15.46 12.30 -11.61
C GLY A 135 -14.91 12.39 -10.19
N LYS A 136 -15.79 12.59 -9.20
CA LYS A 136 -15.40 12.89 -7.81
C LYS A 136 -15.30 11.64 -6.91
N ALA A 137 -14.90 10.50 -7.46
CA ALA A 137 -14.70 9.28 -6.67
C ALA A 137 -13.76 9.53 -5.48
N ASP A 138 -14.04 8.85 -4.37
CA ASP A 138 -13.32 9.01 -3.10
C ASP A 138 -12.21 7.98 -3.00
N MET A 139 -10.97 8.39 -3.26
CA MET A 139 -9.84 7.47 -3.26
C MET A 139 -9.37 7.11 -1.84
N GLY A 140 -10.01 7.69 -0.83
CA GLY A 140 -9.91 7.26 0.56
C GLY A 140 -10.88 6.13 0.93
N ASP A 141 -11.85 5.75 0.09
CA ASP A 141 -12.71 4.58 0.38
C ASP A 141 -12.07 3.30 -0.17
N TYR A 142 -11.89 2.29 0.69
CA TYR A 142 -11.36 0.98 0.29
C TYR A 142 -12.20 0.33 -0.83
N ARG A 143 -13.49 0.68 -0.94
CA ARG A 143 -14.38 0.18 -1.98
C ARG A 143 -13.99 0.69 -3.36
N GLU A 144 -13.42 1.89 -3.48
CA GLU A 144 -12.90 2.38 -4.76
C GLU A 144 -11.66 1.60 -5.17
N ALA A 145 -10.74 1.31 -4.24
CA ALA A 145 -9.61 0.42 -4.51
C ALA A 145 -10.08 -1.00 -4.92
N ALA A 146 -11.09 -1.56 -4.24
CA ALA A 146 -11.67 -2.84 -4.61
C ALA A 146 -12.36 -2.80 -5.99
N SER A 147 -13.08 -1.70 -6.29
CA SER A 147 -13.72 -1.43 -7.59
C SER A 147 -12.69 -1.38 -8.71
N PHE A 148 -11.56 -0.71 -8.47
CA PHE A 148 -10.45 -0.63 -9.42
C PHE A 148 -9.85 -2.02 -9.71
N VAL A 149 -9.58 -2.83 -8.69
CA VAL A 149 -9.08 -4.21 -8.88
C VAL A 149 -10.08 -5.05 -9.68
N LYS A 150 -11.37 -4.98 -9.34
CA LYS A 150 -12.44 -5.69 -10.07
C LYS A 150 -12.50 -5.26 -11.54
N TRP A 151 -12.43 -3.95 -11.80
CA TRP A 151 -12.43 -3.40 -13.15
C TRP A 151 -11.19 -3.84 -13.94
N ALA A 152 -10.00 -3.79 -13.34
CA ALA A 152 -8.75 -4.16 -13.98
C ALA A 152 -8.75 -5.66 -14.35
N ARG A 153 -9.23 -6.54 -13.46
CA ARG A 153 -9.39 -7.97 -13.77
C ARG A 153 -10.34 -8.22 -14.94
N ALA A 154 -11.44 -7.49 -15.01
CA ALA A 154 -12.45 -7.66 -16.04
C ALA A 154 -11.98 -7.17 -17.42
N ASN A 155 -11.22 -6.07 -17.48
CA ASN A 155 -10.82 -5.43 -18.73
C ASN A 155 -9.42 -5.83 -19.20
N TYR A 156 -8.56 -6.25 -18.26
CA TYR A 156 -7.17 -6.64 -18.50
C TYR A 156 -6.88 -7.98 -17.79
N PRO A 157 -7.49 -9.09 -18.24
CA PRO A 157 -7.29 -10.39 -17.63
C PRO A 157 -5.84 -10.87 -17.81
N ALA A 158 -5.23 -11.34 -16.73
CA ALA A 158 -3.85 -11.81 -16.69
C ALA A 158 -3.69 -13.06 -15.81
N GLY A 159 -2.57 -13.77 -15.99
CA GLY A 159 -2.22 -14.90 -15.14
C GLY A 159 -1.89 -14.51 -13.70
N ARG A 160 -1.40 -13.27 -13.49
CA ARG A 160 -1.02 -12.71 -12.19
C ARG A 160 -1.41 -11.25 -12.06
N TYR A 161 -1.63 -10.82 -10.83
CA TYR A 161 -2.08 -9.46 -10.52
C TYR A 161 -1.19 -8.82 -9.46
N MET A 162 -0.81 -7.57 -9.70
CA MET A 162 -0.14 -6.71 -8.73
C MET A 162 -1.02 -5.52 -8.40
N LEU A 163 -1.20 -5.19 -7.12
CA LEU A 163 -1.81 -3.93 -6.68
C LEU A 163 -0.77 -3.07 -5.98
N ILE A 164 -0.60 -1.84 -6.46
CA ILE A 164 0.20 -0.79 -5.81
C ILE A 164 -0.78 0.27 -5.30
N ILE A 165 -0.74 0.56 -4.00
CA ILE A 165 -1.39 1.76 -3.45
C ILE A 165 -0.31 2.82 -3.25
N TRP A 166 -0.50 3.95 -3.91
CA TRP A 166 0.40 5.11 -3.92
C TRP A 166 -0.32 6.27 -3.25
N ASP A 167 0.32 6.86 -2.23
CA ASP A 167 0.06 8.17 -1.59
C ASP A 167 0.72 8.20 -0.19
N HIS A 168 0.18 8.93 0.79
CA HIS A 168 0.62 8.95 2.17
C HIS A 168 0.31 7.64 2.90
N GLY A 169 1.11 7.37 3.94
CA GLY A 169 0.94 6.24 4.84
C GLY A 169 1.30 6.62 6.28
N TRP A 170 0.65 5.98 7.25
CA TRP A 170 0.93 6.14 8.69
C TRP A 170 1.08 4.80 9.42
N GLY A 171 1.17 3.70 8.69
CA GLY A 171 1.21 2.37 9.26
C GLY A 171 -0.12 2.00 9.91
N TRP A 172 -0.08 1.51 11.15
CA TRP A 172 -1.27 1.10 11.89
C TRP A 172 -2.03 2.27 12.51
N LEU A 173 -1.39 3.43 12.60
CA LEU A 173 -1.97 4.59 13.24
C LEU A 173 -3.12 5.18 12.45
N ASP A 174 -3.99 5.79 13.25
CA ASP A 174 -5.12 6.59 12.83
C ASP A 174 -5.00 8.00 13.46
N PRO A 175 -4.10 8.87 12.95
CA PRO A 175 -3.82 10.18 13.53
C PRO A 175 -5.03 11.10 13.50
N LYS A 176 -5.18 11.86 14.59
CA LYS A 176 -6.12 12.96 14.72
C LYS A 176 -5.53 14.18 14.02
N LYS A 177 -6.34 14.89 13.24
CA LYS A 177 -5.90 16.13 12.59
C LYS A 177 -5.65 17.23 13.64
N PRO A 178 -4.50 17.92 13.63
CA PRO A 178 -4.33 19.15 14.40
C PRO A 178 -5.35 20.21 13.95
N GLY A 179 -6.12 20.75 14.89
CA GLY A 179 -7.14 21.79 14.60
C GLY A 179 -8.55 21.29 14.31
N GLU A 180 -8.76 19.97 14.20
CA GLU A 180 -10.08 19.36 14.18
C GLU A 180 -10.25 18.50 15.45
N ASN A 181 -10.63 19.14 16.56
CA ASN A 181 -11.07 18.45 17.77
C ASN A 181 -12.47 17.87 17.54
N HIS A 182 -12.53 16.66 16.98
CA HIS A 182 -13.77 15.89 16.81
C HIS A 182 -14.21 15.25 18.13
N VAL A 183 -14.44 16.06 19.16
CA VAL A 183 -15.11 15.59 20.38
C VAL A 183 -16.62 15.35 20.12
N ASP A 184 -17.15 15.91 19.03
CA ASP A 184 -18.57 15.81 18.66
C ASP A 184 -18.85 15.17 17.27
N ASP A 185 -17.84 14.72 16.51
CA ASP A 185 -18.08 13.96 15.26
C ASP A 185 -18.14 12.45 15.56
N PRO A 186 -19.28 11.77 15.31
CA PRO A 186 -19.40 10.32 15.51
C PRO A 186 -18.56 9.49 14.53
N LYS A 187 -17.81 10.10 13.60
CA LYS A 187 -16.86 9.42 12.72
C LYS A 187 -15.44 9.95 12.93
N PRO A 188 -14.57 9.22 13.65
CA PRO A 188 -13.17 9.63 13.78
C PRO A 188 -12.51 9.69 12.40
N SER A 189 -11.81 10.80 12.13
CA SER A 189 -10.77 10.85 11.10
C SER A 189 -9.53 10.13 11.65
N SER A 190 -9.01 9.19 10.86
CA SER A 190 -8.19 8.03 11.27
C SER A 190 -7.12 7.71 10.21
N LYS A 191 -6.19 8.62 9.88
CA LYS A 191 -5.42 8.45 8.63
C LYS A 191 -4.44 7.25 8.57
N SER A 192 -4.73 6.17 7.84
CA SER A 192 -3.74 5.11 7.53
C SER A 192 -3.08 5.29 6.15
N ILE A 193 -3.62 4.78 5.04
CA ILE A 193 -3.04 4.92 3.68
C ILE A 193 -4.03 5.57 2.70
N SER A 194 -3.55 6.17 1.60
CA SER A 194 -4.38 6.73 0.52
C SER A 194 -5.30 7.85 1.01
N HIS A 195 -4.72 8.96 1.45
CA HIS A 195 -5.43 10.09 2.02
C HIS A 195 -5.99 11.01 0.93
N ASP A 196 -7.30 10.96 0.75
CA ASP A 196 -8.02 11.87 -0.11
C ASP A 196 -8.35 13.15 0.68
N PHE A 197 -7.55 14.20 0.48
CA PHE A 197 -7.71 15.47 1.17
C PHE A 197 -8.94 16.24 0.69
N VAL A 198 -9.47 15.91 -0.50
CA VAL A 198 -10.68 16.55 -1.05
C VAL A 198 -11.92 16.05 -0.31
N THR A 199 -12.00 14.75 0.00
CA THR A 199 -13.11 14.16 0.77
C THR A 199 -12.85 14.17 2.27
N GLY A 200 -11.59 14.24 2.68
CA GLY A 200 -11.14 14.07 4.07
C GLY A 200 -11.04 12.60 4.51
N ASN A 201 -11.27 11.66 3.60
CA ASN A 201 -11.21 10.22 3.85
C ASN A 201 -9.83 9.63 3.53
N TYR A 202 -9.64 8.39 3.93
CA TYR A 202 -8.43 7.59 3.74
C TYR A 202 -8.82 6.12 4.02
N ILE A 203 -8.00 5.18 3.58
CA ILE A 203 -8.22 3.76 3.82
C ILE A 203 -7.61 3.40 5.18
N LYS A 204 -8.41 2.92 6.14
CA LYS A 204 -7.91 2.47 7.46
C LYS A 204 -7.10 1.19 7.33
N THR A 205 -6.15 0.97 8.24
CA THR A 205 -5.42 -0.30 8.30
C THR A 205 -6.36 -1.49 8.46
N THR A 206 -7.39 -1.35 9.31
CA THR A 206 -8.39 -2.39 9.56
C THR A 206 -9.31 -2.66 8.37
N GLU A 207 -9.37 -1.76 7.39
CA GLU A 207 -10.15 -1.88 6.15
C GLU A 207 -9.33 -2.48 4.99
N LEU A 208 -8.00 -2.56 5.10
CA LEU A 208 -7.14 -3.07 4.03
C LEU A 208 -7.51 -4.49 3.58
N LYS A 209 -7.88 -5.37 4.51
CA LYS A 209 -8.36 -6.72 4.19
C LYS A 209 -9.62 -6.71 3.33
N ALA A 210 -10.50 -5.73 3.52
CA ALA A 210 -11.79 -5.66 2.85
C ALA A 210 -11.62 -5.42 1.34
N ILE A 211 -10.53 -4.77 0.92
CA ILE A 211 -10.17 -4.65 -0.51
C ILE A 211 -10.11 -6.04 -1.15
N PHE A 212 -9.42 -6.99 -0.50
CA PHE A 212 -9.19 -8.32 -1.05
C PHE A 212 -10.35 -9.29 -0.78
N GLU A 213 -11.10 -9.11 0.31
CA GLU A 213 -12.35 -9.83 0.54
C GLU A 213 -13.37 -9.50 -0.56
N GLU A 214 -13.40 -8.25 -1.04
CA GLU A 214 -14.31 -7.82 -2.11
C GLU A 214 -13.80 -8.09 -3.53
N ALA A 215 -12.50 -7.90 -3.78
CA ALA A 215 -11.93 -7.93 -5.14
C ALA A 215 -11.13 -9.20 -5.45
N GLY A 216 -10.89 -10.03 -4.43
CA GLY A 216 -10.07 -11.23 -4.51
C GLY A 216 -8.57 -10.95 -4.34
N LYS A 217 -7.89 -11.94 -3.77
CA LYS A 217 -6.44 -11.98 -3.54
C LYS A 217 -5.63 -11.66 -4.81
N VAL A 218 -4.58 -10.85 -4.67
CA VAL A 218 -3.57 -10.57 -5.72
C VAL A 218 -2.30 -11.40 -5.50
N ASP A 219 -1.45 -11.51 -6.51
CA ASP A 219 -0.15 -12.19 -6.38
C ASP A 219 0.82 -11.32 -5.57
N LEU A 220 0.84 -10.01 -5.84
CA LEU A 220 1.72 -9.06 -5.16
C LEU A 220 0.96 -7.80 -4.75
N TYR A 221 1.09 -7.41 -3.49
CA TYR A 221 0.69 -6.10 -3.00
C TYR A 221 1.93 -5.25 -2.71
N ALA A 222 1.93 -3.99 -3.12
CA ALA A 222 2.96 -3.04 -2.76
C ALA A 222 2.35 -1.73 -2.25
N SER A 223 3.00 -1.12 -1.28
CA SER A 223 2.67 0.24 -0.85
C SER A 223 3.79 1.19 -1.23
N MET A 224 3.52 2.13 -2.13
CA MET A 224 4.30 3.36 -2.24
C MET A 224 3.70 4.32 -1.22
N ALA A 225 4.01 4.08 0.06
CA ALA A 225 3.52 4.85 1.19
C ALA A 225 4.39 4.57 2.43
N CYS A 226 4.45 5.55 3.34
CA CYS A 226 5.27 5.47 4.55
C CYS A 226 4.73 4.42 5.54
N PHE A 227 5.64 3.75 6.25
CA PHE A 227 5.32 2.86 7.38
C PHE A 227 4.37 1.69 7.05
N MET A 228 4.33 1.20 5.81
CA MET A 228 3.42 0.11 5.44
C MET A 228 4.00 -1.29 5.67
N GLN A 229 5.26 -1.38 6.09
CA GLN A 229 5.94 -2.63 6.45
C GLN A 229 5.95 -2.88 7.97
N MET A 230 4.89 -2.46 8.65
CA MET A 230 4.66 -2.75 10.06
C MET A 230 3.99 -4.12 10.20
N ALA A 231 4.32 -4.86 11.25
CA ALA A 231 3.72 -6.15 11.59
C ALA A 231 2.19 -6.06 11.65
N GLU A 232 1.68 -4.98 12.23
CA GLU A 232 0.28 -4.63 12.36
C GLU A 232 -0.42 -4.54 11.00
N VAL A 233 0.19 -3.82 10.06
CA VAL A 233 -0.33 -3.59 8.70
C VAL A 233 -0.25 -4.87 7.87
N ALA A 234 0.93 -5.49 7.85
CA ALA A 234 1.18 -6.71 7.09
C ALA A 234 0.20 -7.83 7.48
N TYR A 235 -0.16 -7.92 8.76
CA TYR A 235 -1.09 -8.95 9.25
C TYR A 235 -2.53 -8.75 8.78
N GLU A 236 -2.99 -7.51 8.61
CA GLU A 236 -4.29 -7.22 7.99
C GLU A 236 -4.30 -7.69 6.52
N LEU A 237 -3.17 -7.55 5.83
CA LEU A 237 -3.00 -7.92 4.42
C LEU A 237 -2.68 -9.40 4.18
N LYS A 238 -2.49 -10.22 5.23
CA LYS A 238 -1.88 -11.56 5.13
C LYS A 238 -2.58 -12.53 4.17
N ASP A 239 -3.89 -12.37 3.99
CA ASP A 239 -4.71 -13.22 3.13
C ASP A 239 -4.96 -12.58 1.74
N GLY A 240 -4.57 -11.31 1.57
CA GLY A 240 -4.81 -10.51 0.38
C GLY A 240 -3.73 -10.60 -0.70
N ALA A 241 -2.52 -11.07 -0.36
CA ALA A 241 -1.41 -11.20 -1.31
C ALA A 241 -0.52 -12.43 -1.06
N ASP A 242 0.20 -12.91 -2.09
CA ASP A 242 1.28 -13.91 -1.92
C ASP A 242 2.62 -13.26 -1.52
N VAL A 243 2.82 -12.00 -1.88
CA VAL A 243 3.98 -11.17 -1.53
C VAL A 243 3.50 -9.77 -1.15
N ILE A 244 4.04 -9.22 -0.07
CA ILE A 244 3.86 -7.81 0.33
C ILE A 244 5.20 -7.10 0.18
N VAL A 245 5.20 -5.93 -0.44
CA VAL A 245 6.36 -5.02 -0.52
C VAL A 245 6.00 -3.68 0.12
N GLY A 246 6.86 -3.16 0.98
CA GLY A 246 6.60 -1.91 1.68
C GLY A 246 7.83 -1.42 2.44
N SER A 247 7.68 -0.22 3.03
CA SER A 247 8.70 0.45 3.82
C SER A 247 8.32 0.46 5.31
N GLU A 248 9.26 0.13 6.18
CA GLU A 248 9.24 0.34 7.63
C GLU A 248 9.35 1.84 8.00
N GLU A 249 9.86 2.65 7.07
CA GLU A 249 10.20 4.07 7.24
C GLU A 249 9.37 4.97 6.31
N ILE A 250 9.51 6.29 6.46
CA ILE A 250 9.15 7.27 5.43
C ILE A 250 9.79 6.89 4.10
N ILE A 251 8.98 6.85 3.04
CA ILE A 251 9.48 6.69 1.68
C ILE A 251 9.93 8.05 1.14
N GLN A 252 11.20 8.16 0.77
CA GLN A 252 11.71 9.38 0.14
C GLN A 252 11.22 9.45 -1.31
N LEU A 253 11.07 10.64 -1.88
CA LEU A 253 10.92 10.76 -3.33
C LEU A 253 12.27 10.48 -4.01
N PRO A 254 12.29 9.88 -5.21
CA PRO A 254 11.15 9.57 -6.09
C PRO A 254 10.46 8.22 -5.79
N SER A 255 10.69 7.64 -4.60
CA SER A 255 10.11 6.40 -4.07
C SER A 255 10.57 5.13 -4.78
N PHE A 256 9.77 4.56 -5.68
CA PHE A 256 10.16 3.39 -6.46
C PHE A 256 10.84 3.80 -7.77
N ASN A 257 11.75 2.94 -8.21
CA ASN A 257 12.31 3.00 -9.56
C ASN A 257 11.36 2.26 -10.52
N PHE A 258 10.25 2.91 -10.86
CA PHE A 258 9.18 2.32 -11.67
C PHE A 258 9.64 1.99 -13.09
N GLU A 259 10.50 2.81 -13.68
CA GLU A 259 11.01 2.62 -15.03
C GLU A 259 11.79 1.30 -15.15
N ASP A 260 12.76 1.08 -14.27
CA ASP A 260 13.55 -0.16 -14.30
C ASP A 260 12.74 -1.36 -13.82
N PHE A 261 11.82 -1.18 -12.86
CA PHE A 261 10.93 -2.24 -12.41
C PHE A 261 10.01 -2.72 -13.55
N PHE A 262 9.30 -1.80 -14.21
CA PHE A 262 8.44 -2.15 -15.34
C PHE A 262 9.24 -2.73 -16.50
N ALA A 263 10.41 -2.18 -16.82
CA ALA A 263 11.27 -2.73 -17.85
C ALA A 263 11.69 -4.19 -17.55
N LEU A 264 11.98 -4.53 -16.29
CA LEU A 264 12.25 -5.90 -15.86
C LEU A 264 11.01 -6.80 -15.99
N MET A 265 9.84 -6.33 -15.59
CA MET A 265 8.58 -7.08 -15.73
C MET A 265 8.23 -7.35 -17.19
N LEU A 266 8.44 -6.38 -18.08
CA LEU A 266 8.22 -6.55 -19.53
C LEU A 266 9.22 -7.54 -20.15
N LYS A 267 10.46 -7.57 -19.64
CA LYS A 267 11.52 -8.49 -20.09
C LYS A 267 11.35 -9.91 -19.55
N ASP A 268 10.81 -10.05 -18.35
CA ASP A 268 10.50 -11.34 -17.70
C ASP A 268 9.02 -11.40 -17.29
N PRO A 269 8.09 -11.46 -18.26
CA PRO A 269 6.66 -11.47 -17.96
C PRO A 269 6.23 -12.73 -17.21
N ARG A 270 7.04 -13.79 -17.19
CA ARG A 270 6.74 -15.02 -16.43
C ARG A 270 7.28 -15.00 -15.00
N ALA A 271 7.79 -13.86 -14.53
CA ALA A 271 8.24 -13.70 -13.16
C ALA A 271 7.14 -14.15 -12.18
N THR A 272 7.51 -14.97 -11.20
CA THR A 272 6.65 -15.30 -10.05
C THR A 272 6.48 -14.07 -9.16
N ALA A 273 5.46 -14.05 -8.30
CA ALA A 273 5.26 -12.98 -7.31
C ALA A 273 6.52 -12.63 -6.51
N GLU A 274 7.24 -13.64 -5.96
CA GLU A 274 8.48 -13.38 -5.21
C GLU A 274 9.57 -12.73 -6.07
N LYS A 275 9.67 -13.11 -7.34
CA LYS A 275 10.63 -12.54 -8.27
C LYS A 275 10.28 -11.12 -8.66
N ALA A 276 8.99 -10.82 -8.85
CA ALA A 276 8.52 -9.44 -9.05
C ALA A 276 8.80 -8.58 -7.81
N GLY A 277 8.59 -9.12 -6.60
CA GLY A 277 8.97 -8.46 -5.35
C GLY A 277 10.47 -8.19 -5.25
N LEU A 278 11.31 -9.16 -5.63
CA LEU A 278 12.76 -9.00 -5.73
C LEU A 278 13.15 -7.90 -6.72
N TYR A 279 12.52 -7.85 -7.89
CA TYR A 279 12.77 -6.77 -8.86
C TYR A 279 12.44 -5.40 -8.28
N LEU A 280 11.30 -5.27 -7.59
CA LEU A 280 10.90 -3.99 -7.01
C LEU A 280 11.88 -3.50 -5.93
N VAL A 281 12.32 -4.38 -5.03
CA VAL A 281 13.31 -4.00 -4.00
C VAL A 281 14.70 -3.76 -4.59
N ASP A 282 15.09 -4.49 -5.63
CA ASP A 282 16.42 -4.35 -6.23
C ASP A 282 16.56 -3.07 -7.05
N THR A 283 15.54 -2.70 -7.82
CA THR A 283 15.56 -1.43 -8.57
C THR A 283 15.45 -0.23 -7.63
N PHE A 284 14.72 -0.36 -6.51
CA PHE A 284 14.72 0.63 -5.43
C PHE A 284 16.14 0.84 -4.88
N LYS A 285 16.80 -0.24 -4.46
CA LYS A 285 18.17 -0.16 -3.92
C LYS A 285 19.15 0.41 -4.94
N GLU A 286 19.06 -0.03 -6.19
CA GLU A 286 19.91 0.46 -7.27
C GLU A 286 19.75 1.98 -7.42
N MET A 287 18.52 2.48 -7.51
CA MET A 287 18.24 3.90 -7.68
C MET A 287 18.85 4.73 -6.55
N TYR A 288 18.60 4.37 -5.29
CA TYR A 288 19.16 5.10 -4.14
C TYR A 288 20.67 4.91 -3.96
N SER A 289 21.30 4.01 -4.73
CA SER A 289 22.76 3.89 -4.77
C SER A 289 23.41 4.79 -5.82
N ARG A 290 22.63 5.43 -6.71
CA ARG A 290 23.15 6.40 -7.68
C ARG A 290 23.65 7.66 -6.97
N PRO A 291 24.74 8.30 -7.43
CA PRO A 291 25.38 9.41 -6.71
C PRO A 291 24.43 10.55 -6.32
N GLU A 292 23.50 10.92 -7.18
CA GLU A 292 22.54 11.99 -6.96
C GLU A 292 21.56 11.70 -5.81
N TYR A 293 21.09 10.46 -5.69
CA TYR A 293 20.19 10.06 -4.61
C TYR A 293 20.97 9.76 -3.34
N ALA A 294 22.17 9.18 -3.43
CA ALA A 294 23.03 8.99 -2.27
C ALA A 294 23.40 10.34 -1.61
N ASP A 295 23.75 11.36 -2.40
CA ASP A 295 24.02 12.73 -1.94
C ASP A 295 22.76 13.40 -1.36
N MET A 296 21.58 13.16 -1.96
CA MET A 296 20.30 13.61 -1.40
C MET A 296 20.04 13.00 -0.01
N LEU A 297 20.25 11.69 0.16
CA LEU A 297 20.07 11.00 1.44
C LEU A 297 21.03 11.54 2.51
N GLU A 298 22.30 11.77 2.15
CA GLU A 298 23.28 12.36 3.06
C GLU A 298 22.89 13.78 3.51
N LYS A 299 22.50 14.64 2.56
CA LYS A 299 22.10 16.03 2.85
C LYS A 299 20.81 16.12 3.67
N SER A 300 19.85 15.26 3.38
CA SER A 300 18.57 15.20 4.08
C SER A 300 18.68 14.46 5.42
N LYS A 301 19.78 13.75 5.66
CA LYS A 301 20.04 12.89 6.82
C LYS A 301 18.99 11.78 6.98
N TYR A 302 18.40 11.33 5.87
CA TYR A 302 17.48 10.20 5.85
C TYR A 302 18.13 9.02 5.15
N GLY A 303 18.00 7.85 5.76
CA GLY A 303 18.21 6.58 5.07
C GLY A 303 16.93 6.15 4.37
N VAL A 304 17.05 5.09 3.58
CA VAL A 304 15.89 4.40 2.99
C VAL A 304 16.02 2.91 3.23
N GLN A 305 14.89 2.23 3.41
CA GLN A 305 14.82 0.78 3.28
C GLN A 305 13.56 0.39 2.51
N LEU A 306 13.58 -0.83 1.97
CA LEU A 306 12.39 -1.47 1.42
C LEU A 306 12.54 -2.98 1.60
N SER A 307 11.44 -3.68 1.86
CA SER A 307 11.48 -5.13 1.93
C SER A 307 10.30 -5.80 1.25
N ALA A 308 10.52 -7.05 0.86
CA ALA A 308 9.51 -7.97 0.37
C ALA A 308 9.36 -9.11 1.38
N ILE A 309 8.13 -9.45 1.77
CA ILE A 309 7.81 -10.50 2.74
C ILE A 309 6.79 -11.51 2.21
N ARG A 310 6.78 -12.70 2.80
CA ARG A 310 5.82 -13.79 2.56
C ARG A 310 4.68 -13.73 3.59
N PRO A 311 3.49 -13.25 3.23
CA PRO A 311 2.40 -13.07 4.19
C PRO A 311 1.89 -14.40 4.77
N ALA A 312 2.10 -15.52 4.05
CA ALA A 312 1.82 -16.87 4.54
C ALA A 312 2.61 -17.27 5.82
N ARG A 313 3.71 -16.58 6.15
CA ARG A 313 4.46 -16.80 7.40
C ARG A 313 3.98 -15.93 8.56
N LEU A 314 3.14 -14.93 8.31
CA LEU A 314 2.66 -13.98 9.34
C LEU A 314 1.90 -14.66 10.50
N PRO A 315 1.09 -15.72 10.31
CA PRO A 315 0.47 -16.43 11.44
C PRO A 315 1.50 -17.07 12.39
N ALA A 316 2.56 -17.69 11.84
CA ALA A 316 3.64 -18.26 12.64
C ALA A 316 4.47 -17.17 13.33
N PHE A 317 4.75 -16.07 12.60
CA PHE A 317 5.38 -14.87 13.15
C PHE A 317 4.60 -14.30 14.35
N ALA A 318 3.30 -14.05 14.23
CA ALA A 318 2.50 -13.48 15.32
C ALA A 318 2.47 -14.39 16.56
N LYS A 319 2.47 -15.72 16.36
CA LYS A 319 2.61 -16.68 17.47
C LYS A 319 3.96 -16.55 18.16
N LEU A 320 5.07 -16.50 17.41
CA LEU A 320 6.40 -16.35 17.99
C LEU A 320 6.60 -14.99 18.66
N VAL A 321 6.02 -13.91 18.12
CA VAL A 321 5.97 -12.60 18.79
C VAL A 321 5.28 -12.71 20.15
N LYS A 322 4.12 -13.38 20.21
CA LYS A 322 3.40 -13.62 21.47
C LYS A 322 4.23 -14.41 22.48
N ASP A 323 4.85 -15.50 22.03
CA ASP A 323 5.64 -16.38 22.90
C ASP A 323 6.88 -15.65 23.43
N TRP A 324 7.57 -14.90 22.56
CA TRP A 324 8.72 -14.08 22.94
C TRP A 324 8.35 -12.96 23.91
N ALA A 325 7.27 -12.21 23.64
CA ALA A 325 6.77 -11.16 24.53
C ALA A 325 6.36 -11.71 25.90
N GLY A 326 5.77 -12.91 25.92
CA GLY A 326 5.47 -13.65 27.15
C GLY A 326 6.74 -13.98 27.94
N ALA A 327 7.73 -14.59 27.29
CA ALA A 327 9.02 -14.92 27.90
C ALA A 327 9.76 -13.67 28.41
N ALA A 328 9.66 -12.56 27.68
CA ALA A 328 10.24 -11.28 28.09
C ALA A 328 9.63 -10.76 29.40
N MET A 329 8.29 -10.82 29.53
CA MET A 329 7.62 -10.45 30.78
C MET A 329 7.88 -11.44 31.92
N GLU A 330 8.13 -12.72 31.63
CA GLU A 330 8.48 -13.74 32.63
C GLU A 330 9.87 -13.50 33.22
N VAL A 331 10.89 -13.31 32.37
CA VAL A 331 12.27 -13.06 32.83
C VAL A 331 12.43 -11.66 33.44
N ASN A 332 11.62 -10.69 32.99
CA ASN A 332 11.49 -9.36 33.59
C ASN A 332 12.82 -8.60 33.76
N ASP A 333 13.75 -8.74 32.81
CA ASP A 333 15.02 -8.01 32.80
C ASP A 333 14.83 -6.57 32.31
N THR A 334 14.23 -5.75 33.17
CA THR A 334 13.91 -4.34 32.85
C THR A 334 15.14 -3.53 32.45
N ALA A 335 16.34 -3.88 32.92
CA ALA A 335 17.57 -3.19 32.54
C ALA A 335 17.98 -3.51 31.09
N ALA A 336 17.86 -4.78 30.67
CA ALA A 336 18.08 -5.17 29.28
C ALA A 336 17.08 -4.48 28.34
N TYR A 337 15.80 -4.44 28.71
CA TYR A 337 14.75 -3.86 27.86
C TYR A 337 14.83 -2.34 27.74
N LYS A 338 15.24 -1.62 28.79
CA LYS A 338 15.51 -0.17 28.71
C LYS A 338 16.62 0.12 27.70
N LYS A 339 17.73 -0.60 27.79
CA LYS A 339 18.85 -0.47 26.82
C LYS A 339 18.40 -0.81 25.40
N ALA A 340 17.58 -1.85 25.24
CA ALA A 340 17.01 -2.20 23.94
C ALA A 340 16.10 -1.09 23.39
N LYS A 341 15.22 -0.51 24.21
CA LYS A 341 14.33 0.61 23.82
C LYS A 341 15.11 1.85 23.40
N GLU A 342 16.22 2.15 24.06
CA GLU A 342 17.07 3.31 23.74
C GLU A 342 17.91 3.07 22.47
N GLY A 343 18.44 1.86 22.32
CA GLY A 343 19.36 1.49 21.25
C GLY A 343 18.68 1.11 19.93
N VAL A 344 17.44 0.61 19.96
CA VAL A 344 16.75 0.10 18.76
C VAL A 344 16.67 1.17 17.67
N LEU A 345 16.74 0.72 16.42
CA LEU A 345 16.55 1.56 15.25
C LEU A 345 15.06 1.91 15.18
N ARG A 346 14.77 3.21 15.25
CA ARG A 346 13.42 3.76 15.23
C ARG A 346 13.19 4.51 13.93
N PHE A 347 11.95 4.54 13.47
CA PHE A 347 11.54 5.19 12.24
C PHE A 347 10.96 6.57 12.50
N GLU A 348 10.87 7.41 11.49
CA GLU A 348 10.69 8.86 11.63
C GLU A 348 9.23 9.29 11.77
N VAL A 349 8.66 9.24 12.98
CA VAL A 349 7.31 9.79 13.24
C VAL A 349 7.34 11.30 13.50
N GLY A 350 8.37 11.78 14.19
CA GLY A 350 8.61 13.20 14.47
C GLY A 350 9.66 13.80 13.55
N ASP A 351 10.32 14.87 14.00
CA ASP A 351 11.43 15.52 13.29
C ASP A 351 12.58 15.90 14.25
N GLU A 352 13.63 16.53 13.72
CA GLU A 352 14.78 17.01 14.53
C GLU A 352 14.40 17.96 15.67
N THR A 353 13.26 18.65 15.56
CA THR A 353 12.80 19.63 16.55
C THR A 353 11.98 18.95 17.65
N THR A 354 11.13 18.01 17.27
CA THR A 354 10.16 17.35 18.16
C THR A 354 10.70 16.07 18.80
N ASP A 355 11.64 15.38 18.15
CA ASP A 355 12.26 14.14 18.64
C ASP A 355 13.76 14.05 18.27
N PRO A 356 14.64 14.96 18.72
CA PRO A 356 16.02 15.06 18.23
C PRO A 356 16.84 13.76 18.28
N ASP A 357 16.55 12.86 19.22
CA ASP A 357 17.26 11.59 19.40
C ASP A 357 16.48 10.34 18.94
N LYS A 358 15.33 10.54 18.27
CA LYS A 358 14.35 9.49 17.89
C LYS A 358 13.98 8.61 19.07
N GLN A 359 13.80 9.18 20.26
CA GLN A 359 13.50 8.42 21.48
C GLN A 359 12.01 8.43 21.81
N LEU A 360 11.22 9.33 21.23
CA LEU A 360 9.76 9.36 21.38
C LEU A 360 9.06 8.50 20.31
N SER A 361 9.64 8.41 19.13
CA SER A 361 9.11 7.58 18.04
C SER A 361 8.91 6.14 18.49
N PHE A 362 7.78 5.55 18.11
CA PHE A 362 7.32 4.23 18.54
C PHE A 362 7.39 3.17 17.43
N TYR A 363 7.68 3.55 16.19
CA TYR A 363 7.98 2.56 15.14
C TYR A 363 9.44 2.14 15.22
N ALA A 364 9.67 0.83 15.35
CA ALA A 364 11.01 0.31 15.52
C ALA A 364 11.19 -1.08 14.89
N ASP A 365 12.42 -1.37 14.49
CA ASP A 365 12.79 -2.67 13.94
C ASP A 365 12.74 -3.75 15.04
N LEU A 366 11.86 -4.74 14.86
CA LEU A 366 11.62 -5.80 15.84
C LEU A 366 12.84 -6.70 16.02
N TYR A 367 13.51 -7.07 14.92
CA TYR A 367 14.65 -7.95 14.95
C TYR A 367 15.82 -7.32 15.73
N HIS A 368 16.09 -6.05 15.50
CA HIS A 368 17.11 -5.27 16.18
C HIS A 368 16.75 -5.10 17.67
N PHE A 369 15.48 -4.87 18.00
CA PHE A 369 15.05 -4.83 19.40
C PHE A 369 15.36 -6.14 20.14
N ILE A 370 15.02 -7.28 19.53
CA ILE A 370 15.31 -8.62 20.09
C ILE A 370 16.82 -8.82 20.24
N THR A 371 17.61 -8.39 19.25
CA THR A 371 19.09 -8.47 19.28
C THR A 371 19.65 -7.74 20.50
N LEU A 372 19.20 -6.49 20.73
CA LEU A 372 19.66 -5.68 21.86
C LEU A 372 19.19 -6.23 23.20
N ALA A 373 17.95 -6.74 23.27
CA ALA A 373 17.41 -7.36 24.47
C ALA A 373 18.20 -8.63 24.85
N ASN A 374 18.52 -9.48 23.88
CA ASN A 374 19.35 -10.68 24.09
C ASN A 374 20.79 -10.33 24.47
N ALA A 375 21.37 -9.30 23.86
CA ALA A 375 22.74 -8.84 24.18
C ALA A 375 22.83 -8.22 25.59
N GLY A 376 21.75 -7.56 26.04
CA GLY A 376 21.67 -6.94 27.36
C GLY A 376 21.26 -7.88 28.49
N LEU A 377 20.77 -9.09 28.17
CA LEU A 377 20.19 -10.04 29.11
C LEU A 377 21.19 -10.48 30.18
N ASN A 378 20.78 -10.41 31.45
CA ASN A 378 21.49 -11.00 32.56
C ASN A 378 21.34 -12.54 32.54
N PRO A 379 22.42 -13.31 32.27
CA PRO A 379 22.33 -14.77 32.17
C PRO A 379 22.06 -15.47 33.50
N ALA A 380 22.16 -14.77 34.64
CA ALA A 380 21.87 -15.33 35.96
C ALA A 380 20.37 -15.34 36.31
N LEU A 381 19.52 -14.70 35.51
CA LEU A 381 18.07 -14.70 35.75
C LEU A 381 17.47 -16.08 35.46
N PRO A 382 16.47 -16.52 36.24
CA PRO A 382 15.66 -17.68 35.89
C PRO A 382 15.10 -17.53 34.46
N ASP A 383 15.10 -18.61 33.70
CA ASP A 383 14.58 -18.65 32.32
C ASP A 383 15.30 -17.75 31.29
N ALA A 384 16.47 -17.18 31.62
CA ALA A 384 17.27 -16.39 30.68
C ALA A 384 17.57 -17.13 29.37
N ASP A 385 17.94 -18.42 29.44
CA ASP A 385 18.22 -19.22 28.24
C ASP A 385 16.96 -19.50 27.42
N LYS A 386 15.80 -19.68 28.07
CA LYS A 386 14.50 -19.84 27.40
C LYS A 386 14.11 -18.56 26.66
N PHE A 387 14.28 -17.39 27.29
CA PHE A 387 14.04 -16.10 26.66
C PHE A 387 14.97 -15.87 25.46
N ARG A 388 16.27 -16.14 25.61
CA ARG A 388 17.25 -16.00 24.52
C ARG A 388 16.86 -16.89 23.32
N ALA A 389 16.57 -18.15 23.58
CA ALA A 389 16.17 -19.12 22.55
C ALA A 389 14.88 -18.70 21.82
N ALA A 390 13.88 -18.18 22.54
CA ALA A 390 12.66 -17.65 21.91
C ALA A 390 12.96 -16.46 20.99
N GLY A 391 13.91 -15.60 21.38
CA GLY A 391 14.36 -14.48 20.54
C GLY A 391 15.07 -14.96 19.28
N GLU A 392 15.98 -15.93 19.42
CA GLU A 392 16.69 -16.54 18.29
C GLU A 392 15.74 -17.25 17.32
N GLU A 393 14.71 -17.94 17.83
CA GLU A 393 13.69 -18.60 17.00
C GLU A 393 12.86 -17.59 16.19
N LEU A 394 12.41 -16.50 16.83
CA LEU A 394 11.66 -15.44 16.16
C LEU A 394 12.53 -14.74 15.09
N GLN A 395 13.78 -14.42 15.42
CA GLN A 395 14.74 -13.83 14.49
C GLN A 395 15.00 -14.75 13.29
N LYS A 396 15.18 -16.05 13.53
CA LYS A 396 15.34 -17.04 12.46
C LYS A 396 14.13 -17.07 11.53
N LEU A 397 12.91 -17.08 12.07
CA LEU A 397 11.70 -17.05 11.25
C LEU A 397 11.61 -15.76 10.42
N ILE A 398 11.98 -14.61 10.97
CA ILE A 398 12.03 -13.34 10.23
C ILE A 398 13.01 -13.46 9.06
N ALA A 399 14.25 -13.85 9.33
CA ALA A 399 15.35 -13.81 8.37
C ALA A 399 15.28 -14.90 7.29
N GLU A 400 14.83 -16.11 7.63
CA GLU A 400 14.90 -17.27 6.73
C GLU A 400 13.57 -17.57 6.02
N GLU A 401 12.44 -17.16 6.60
CA GLU A 401 11.13 -17.63 6.15
C GLU A 401 10.20 -16.48 5.76
N LEU A 402 10.06 -15.47 6.62
CA LEU A 402 9.16 -14.34 6.41
C LEU A 402 9.72 -13.37 5.36
N VAL A 403 10.94 -12.90 5.53
CA VAL A 403 11.54 -11.90 4.64
C VAL A 403 12.10 -12.58 3.41
N ILE A 404 11.65 -12.14 2.23
CA ILE A 404 12.20 -12.56 0.94
C ILE A 404 13.50 -11.80 0.71
N LYS A 405 13.47 -10.48 0.93
CA LYS A 405 14.62 -9.60 0.83
C LYS A 405 14.35 -8.28 1.55
N ASN A 406 15.35 -7.80 2.27
CA ASN A 406 15.41 -6.44 2.80
C ASN A 406 16.57 -5.71 2.13
N VAL A 407 16.36 -4.46 1.72
CA VAL A 407 17.40 -3.59 1.19
C VAL A 407 17.38 -2.27 1.94
N TYR A 408 18.55 -1.66 2.10
CA TYR A 408 18.69 -0.40 2.81
C TYR A 408 19.82 0.45 2.24
N GLN A 409 19.78 1.76 2.48
CA GLN A 409 20.85 2.70 2.14
C GLN A 409 20.89 3.83 3.19
N GLY A 410 22.11 4.19 3.62
CA GLY A 410 22.31 5.31 4.53
C GLY A 410 22.06 4.99 6.00
N LYS A 411 21.80 6.05 6.77
CA LYS A 411 21.62 6.05 8.23
C LYS A 411 20.43 6.92 8.60
N ASP A 412 19.87 6.76 9.80
CA ASP A 412 18.99 7.81 10.31
C ASP A 412 19.78 9.07 10.64
N ARG A 413 19.05 10.15 10.88
CA ARG A 413 19.60 11.43 11.31
C ARG A 413 20.32 11.41 12.66
N THR A 414 20.15 10.36 13.47
CA THR A 414 20.90 10.15 14.72
C THR A 414 22.23 9.40 14.51
N GLY A 415 22.48 8.95 13.27
CA GLY A 415 23.67 8.21 12.87
C GLY A 415 23.55 6.70 12.99
N LYS A 416 22.38 6.14 13.32
CA LYS A 416 22.17 4.68 13.36
C LYS A 416 22.09 4.13 11.93
N GLU A 417 22.88 3.08 11.67
CA GLU A 417 22.94 2.43 10.36
C GLU A 417 21.63 1.72 10.02
N TYR A 418 21.12 1.91 8.80
CA TYR A 418 19.95 1.17 8.31
C TYR A 418 20.27 -0.29 8.00
N SER A 419 21.53 -0.72 8.13
CA SER A 419 21.86 -2.15 8.14
C SER A 419 21.21 -2.91 9.29
N ASN A 420 20.68 -2.21 10.29
CA ASN A 420 19.88 -2.81 11.36
C ASN A 420 18.39 -2.93 11.02
N THR A 421 17.98 -2.59 9.80
CA THR A 421 16.64 -2.91 9.29
C THR A 421 16.59 -4.38 8.88
N HIS A 422 15.48 -5.05 9.16
CA HIS A 422 15.27 -6.46 8.88
C HIS A 422 13.96 -6.70 8.14
N GLY A 423 13.30 -5.64 7.64
CA GLY A 423 12.17 -5.74 6.72
C GLY A 423 10.82 -5.97 7.38
N ILE A 424 10.73 -5.83 8.71
CA ILE A 424 9.45 -5.77 9.42
C ILE A 424 9.60 -5.05 10.75
N ALA A 425 8.88 -3.94 10.86
CA ALA A 425 8.84 -3.11 12.05
C ALA A 425 7.60 -3.43 12.88
N ILE A 426 7.57 -2.94 14.13
CA ILE A 426 6.43 -3.07 15.03
C ILE A 426 6.35 -1.83 15.93
N ASP A 427 5.21 -1.62 16.58
CA ASP A 427 5.16 -0.65 17.67
C ASP A 427 5.99 -1.09 18.88
N ILE A 428 7.02 -0.31 19.21
CA ILE A 428 7.79 -0.43 20.44
C ILE A 428 7.75 0.94 21.12
N PRO A 429 7.02 1.09 22.24
CA PRO A 429 6.87 2.39 22.89
C PRO A 429 8.21 3.10 23.13
N GLY A 430 8.24 4.39 22.78
CA GLY A 430 9.36 5.28 23.06
C GLY A 430 9.41 5.73 24.53
N LYS A 431 10.06 6.86 24.77
CA LYS A 431 9.95 7.62 26.02
C LYS A 431 8.55 8.27 26.11
N PRO A 432 8.04 8.54 27.31
CA PRO A 432 6.79 9.25 27.48
C PRO A 432 6.80 10.61 26.77
N GLY A 433 5.79 10.87 25.96
CA GLY A 433 5.60 12.10 25.20
C GLY A 433 4.63 11.88 24.04
N THR A 434 4.31 12.95 23.33
CA THR A 434 3.37 12.91 22.20
C THR A 434 4.03 13.54 20.98
N LEU A 435 4.30 12.72 19.95
CA LEU A 435 4.70 13.22 18.63
C LEU A 435 3.49 13.48 17.73
N LEU A 436 2.45 12.69 17.94
CA LEU A 436 1.26 12.68 17.13
C LEU A 436 0.09 12.27 18.01
N GLU A 437 -1.03 12.99 17.91
CA GLU A 437 -2.28 12.52 18.47
C GLU A 437 -2.91 11.52 17.50
N TYR A 438 -3.39 10.38 18.02
CA TYR A 438 -4.04 9.35 17.22
C TYR A 438 -5.17 8.68 18.01
N ASN A 439 -6.04 7.97 17.30
CA ASN A 439 -7.09 7.18 17.93
C ASN A 439 -6.50 5.87 18.46
N ASP A 440 -6.82 5.47 19.70
CA ASP A 440 -6.37 4.20 20.28
C ASP A 440 -7.14 3.03 19.66
N THR A 441 -6.75 2.65 18.44
CA THR A 441 -7.37 1.56 17.66
C THR A 441 -6.51 0.30 17.64
N TYR A 442 -5.40 0.26 18.38
CA TYR A 442 -4.47 -0.89 18.36
C TYR A 442 -5.18 -2.20 18.72
N GLY A 443 -6.11 -2.16 19.69
CA GLY A 443 -6.91 -3.32 20.12
C GLY A 443 -7.83 -3.90 19.04
N GLU A 444 -8.10 -3.15 17.97
CA GLU A 444 -8.96 -3.58 16.87
C GLU A 444 -8.20 -4.40 15.82
N LEU A 445 -6.87 -4.27 15.77
CA LEU A 445 -6.01 -4.90 14.78
C LEU A 445 -6.04 -6.43 14.89
N ALA A 446 -6.06 -7.11 13.74
CA ALA A 446 -5.96 -8.55 13.65
C ALA A 446 -4.61 -9.07 14.20
N PHE A 447 -3.54 -8.29 14.05
CA PHE A 447 -2.24 -8.60 14.63
C PHE A 447 -2.33 -8.67 16.16
N GLU A 448 -2.90 -7.65 16.81
CA GLU A 448 -3.06 -7.63 18.27
C GLU A 448 -3.89 -8.82 18.76
N LYS A 449 -4.97 -9.16 18.07
CA LYS A 449 -5.79 -10.35 18.40
C LYS A 449 -5.00 -11.66 18.32
N ALA A 450 -4.00 -11.74 17.44
CA ALA A 450 -3.15 -12.92 17.27
C ALA A 450 -1.94 -12.94 18.22
N SER A 451 -1.31 -11.78 18.47
CA SER A 451 -0.04 -11.65 19.19
C SER A 451 -0.18 -11.23 20.65
N ASN A 452 -1.28 -10.55 21.01
CA ASN A 452 -1.48 -9.91 22.31
C ASN A 452 -0.30 -8.97 22.68
N TRP A 453 0.23 -8.27 21.68
CA TRP A 453 1.39 -7.41 21.78
C TRP A 453 1.15 -6.18 22.65
N GLN A 454 -0.06 -5.63 22.66
CA GLN A 454 -0.42 -4.45 23.47
C GLN A 454 -0.15 -4.66 24.96
N LYS A 455 -0.27 -5.91 25.44
CA LYS A 455 0.11 -6.26 26.82
C LYS A 455 1.60 -5.99 27.07
N PHE A 456 2.46 -6.31 26.12
CA PHE A 456 3.89 -6.07 26.21
C PHE A 456 4.24 -4.59 26.00
N MET A 457 3.56 -3.88 25.10
CA MET A 457 3.69 -2.42 24.98
C MET A 457 3.43 -1.74 26.34
N LYS A 458 2.31 -2.06 27.00
CA LYS A 458 1.96 -1.56 28.35
C LYS A 458 2.96 -1.95 29.43
N TYR A 459 3.70 -3.03 29.24
CA TYR A 459 4.81 -3.40 30.12
C TYR A 459 6.04 -2.54 29.83
N LEU A 460 6.39 -2.34 28.56
CA LEU A 460 7.51 -1.49 28.12
C LEU A 460 7.31 -0.02 28.52
N GLU A 461 6.08 0.50 28.52
CA GLU A 461 5.77 1.87 28.96
C GLU A 461 6.08 2.13 30.43
N LYS A 462 6.06 1.09 31.27
CA LYS A 462 6.30 1.20 32.72
C LYS A 462 7.78 1.18 33.09
N ILE A 463 8.65 0.82 32.15
CA ILE A 463 10.09 0.65 32.39
C ILE A 463 10.92 1.75 31.74
#